data_AF-A0A6I9MZF7-F1
#
_entry.id   AF-A0A6I9MZF7-F1
#
_cell.length_a   1.000
_cell.length_b   1.000
_cell.length_c   1.000
_cell.angle_alpha   90.00
_cell.angle_beta   90.00
_cell.angle_gamma   90.00
#
_symmetry.space_group_name_H-M   'P 1'
#
loop_
_entity.id
_entity.type
_entity.pdbx_description
1 polymer ?
#
loop_
_entity_poly.entity_id
_entity_poly.type
_entity_poly.pdbx_seq_one_letter_code
_entity_poly.pdbx_strand_id
1 'polypeptide(L)'
;MYLVRVVSSKGSSSGFSAVRDLLKREFNRSVELQFLRTPSSFAFRVVSGPLIFTAVSVVSALRRAPRGSGPVPSVATLFSEPDLRYQVHSVLQFVPEHVDVRVCSFSQRVERGLVLAYTETRRRHQEAGNISVQLLNITTAVSRPAAAKVSVEIKFAVRDGRGLLLGSEVSEHLRKLSPVEFSFYIGFPALQIAE
;
A
#
# COMPACT_ATOMS: atom_id res chain seq x y z
N MET A 1 6.16 5.20 3.71
CA MET A 1 5.07 4.77 2.82
C MET A 1 5.04 5.46 1.45
N TYR A 2 5.33 6.76 1.33
CA TYR A 2 5.16 7.54 0.07
C TYR A 2 6.45 7.91 -0.66
N LEU A 3 7.61 7.60 -0.09
CA LEU A 3 8.91 7.89 -0.69
C LEU A 3 9.39 6.73 -1.54
N VAL A 4 9.78 7.05 -2.77
CA VAL A 4 10.35 6.14 -3.75
C VAL A 4 11.85 6.41 -3.82
N ARG A 5 12.65 5.40 -3.52
CA ARG A 5 14.11 5.43 -3.63
C ARG A 5 14.52 5.19 -5.06
N VAL A 6 15.45 5.99 -5.56
CA VAL A 6 16.13 5.74 -6.83
C VAL A 6 17.35 4.85 -6.56
N VAL A 7 17.38 3.66 -7.17
CA VAL A 7 18.44 2.65 -6.97
C VAL A 7 19.55 2.82 -8.00
N SER A 8 19.19 3.13 -9.25
CA SER A 8 20.14 3.46 -10.30
C SER A 8 19.47 4.35 -11.33
N SER A 9 20.12 5.46 -11.67
CA SER A 9 19.79 6.28 -12.82
C SER A 9 20.91 6.13 -13.84
N LYS A 10 20.63 5.57 -15.01
CA LYS A 10 21.49 5.81 -16.18
C LYS A 10 21.31 7.30 -16.51
N GLY A 11 22.30 8.10 -16.11
CA GLY A 11 22.17 9.52 -15.83
C GLY A 11 21.46 10.34 -16.91
N SER A 12 20.44 11.09 -16.50
CA SER A 12 20.13 12.45 -16.96
C SER A 12 18.78 12.88 -16.39
N SER A 13 18.57 14.19 -16.27
CA SER A 13 17.28 14.82 -15.96
C SER A 13 16.13 14.37 -16.89
N SER A 14 16.46 13.84 -18.08
CA SER A 14 15.50 13.33 -19.08
C SER A 14 14.71 12.09 -18.62
N GLY A 15 15.25 11.30 -17.67
CA GLY A 15 14.55 10.11 -17.16
C GLY A 15 13.33 10.46 -16.31
N PHE A 16 13.36 11.59 -15.59
CA PHE A 16 12.27 11.99 -14.70
C PHE A 16 11.10 12.64 -15.43
N SER A 17 11.32 13.28 -16.58
CA SER A 17 10.22 13.68 -17.46
C SER A 17 9.46 12.46 -17.98
N ALA A 18 10.18 11.40 -18.39
CA ALA A 18 9.56 10.14 -18.81
C ALA A 18 8.78 9.47 -17.66
N VAL A 19 9.32 9.47 -16.43
CA VAL A 19 8.62 9.01 -15.22
C VAL A 19 7.32 9.78 -15.02
N ARG A 20 7.37 11.12 -15.07
CA ARG A 20 6.19 11.96 -14.90
C ARG A 20 5.12 11.67 -15.96
N ASP A 21 5.53 11.55 -17.22
CA ASP A 21 4.61 11.31 -18.34
C ASP A 21 4.00 9.90 -18.30
N LEU A 22 4.78 8.91 -17.85
CA LEU A 22 4.27 7.56 -17.57
C LEU A 22 3.23 7.59 -16.45
N LEU A 23 3.57 8.18 -15.30
CA LEU A 23 2.67 8.25 -14.15
C LEU A 23 1.42 9.08 -14.45
N LYS A 24 1.53 10.12 -15.29
CA LYS A 24 0.37 10.89 -15.76
C LYS A 24 -0.63 10.00 -16.51
N ARG A 25 -0.13 9.09 -17.37
CA ARG A 25 -0.96 8.13 -18.11
C ARG A 25 -1.53 7.05 -17.18
N GLU A 26 -0.69 6.41 -16.38
CA GLU A 26 -1.08 5.32 -15.47
C GLU A 26 -2.08 5.79 -14.40
N PHE A 27 -1.90 7.00 -13.88
CA PHE A 27 -2.79 7.55 -12.86
C PHE A 27 -3.96 8.34 -13.42
N ASN A 28 -3.98 8.57 -14.74
CA ASN A 28 -4.96 9.40 -15.45
C ASN A 28 -5.14 10.78 -14.79
N ARG A 29 -4.04 11.38 -14.31
CA ARG A 29 -4.00 12.65 -13.56
C ARG A 29 -2.68 13.38 -13.81
N SER A 30 -2.67 14.70 -13.76
CA SER A 30 -1.41 15.45 -13.72
C SER A 30 -0.66 15.16 -12.42
N VAL A 31 0.62 14.84 -12.53
CA VAL A 31 1.46 14.52 -11.37
C VAL A 31 2.71 15.38 -11.31
N GLU A 32 3.15 15.65 -10.09
CA GLU A 32 4.40 16.34 -9.78
C GLU A 32 5.33 15.41 -9.00
N LEU A 33 6.62 15.47 -9.34
CA LEU A 33 7.66 14.75 -8.63
C LEU A 33 8.32 15.72 -7.65
N GLN A 34 8.12 15.49 -6.35
CA GLN A 34 8.75 16.28 -5.30
C GLN A 34 9.96 15.51 -4.77
N PHE A 35 11.14 16.02 -5.08
CA PHE A 35 12.41 15.41 -4.71
C PHE A 35 12.81 15.77 -3.28
N LEU A 36 13.32 14.79 -2.56
CA LEU A 36 13.83 14.91 -1.20
C LEU A 36 15.29 14.46 -1.19
N ARG A 37 16.18 15.36 -0.76
CA ARG A 37 17.58 15.03 -0.53
C ARG A 37 17.67 14.18 0.73
N THR A 38 18.16 12.95 0.60
CA THR A 38 18.62 12.16 1.76
C THR A 38 20.14 12.04 1.71
N PRO A 39 20.84 11.89 2.85
CA PRO A 39 22.31 11.93 2.90
C PRO A 39 23.01 10.89 2.01
N SER A 40 22.36 9.78 1.70
CA SER A 40 22.93 8.64 0.98
C SER A 40 22.10 8.17 -0.23
N SER A 41 20.99 8.85 -0.57
CA SER A 41 20.16 8.48 -1.72
C SER A 41 19.30 9.63 -2.27
N PHE A 42 18.89 9.49 -3.53
CA PHE A 42 17.83 10.31 -4.10
C PHE A 42 16.48 9.63 -3.86
N ALA A 43 15.55 10.34 -3.23
CA ALA A 43 14.18 9.90 -3.09
C ALA A 43 13.22 10.96 -3.63
N PHE A 44 12.07 10.53 -4.10
CA PHE A 44 10.99 11.44 -4.49
C PHE A 44 9.65 10.92 -3.99
N ARG A 45 8.69 11.83 -3.86
CA ARG A 45 7.27 11.49 -3.72
C ARG A 45 6.52 12.01 -4.93
N VAL A 46 5.41 11.35 -5.25
CA VAL A 46 4.53 11.72 -6.36
C VAL A 46 3.27 12.31 -5.79
N VAL A 47 2.87 13.49 -6.29
CA VAL A 47 1.67 14.21 -5.82
C VAL A 47 0.81 14.67 -7.00
N SER A 48 -0.49 14.87 -6.74
CA SER A 48 -1.46 15.48 -7.65
C SER A 48 -2.37 16.39 -6.85
N GLY A 49 -2.05 17.69 -6.77
CA GLY A 49 -2.75 18.62 -5.88
C GLY A 49 -2.60 18.18 -4.41
N PRO A 50 -3.70 17.95 -3.66
CA PRO A 50 -3.64 17.49 -2.27
C PRO A 50 -3.34 15.98 -2.14
N LEU A 51 -3.34 15.23 -3.25
CA LEU A 51 -3.18 13.78 -3.24
C LEU A 51 -1.71 13.40 -3.23
N ILE A 52 -1.32 12.50 -2.32
CA ILE A 52 0.01 11.89 -2.25
C ILE A 52 -0.12 10.42 -2.63
N PHE A 53 0.65 9.96 -3.60
CA PHE A 53 0.66 8.55 -4.03
C PHE A 53 1.57 7.71 -3.14
N THR A 54 1.18 6.45 -2.91
CA THR A 54 2.02 5.48 -2.20
C THR A 54 3.26 5.12 -3.02
N ALA A 55 4.37 4.82 -2.34
CA ALA A 55 5.57 4.36 -3.02
C ALA A 55 5.32 3.04 -3.75
N VAL A 56 4.46 2.18 -3.22
CA VAL A 56 4.08 0.90 -3.81
C VAL A 56 3.36 1.09 -5.15
N SER A 57 2.40 2.01 -5.23
CA SER A 57 1.66 2.26 -6.48
C SER A 57 2.58 2.85 -7.55
N VAL A 58 3.48 3.76 -7.16
CA VAL A 58 4.47 4.37 -8.06
C VAL A 58 5.47 3.33 -8.57
N VAL A 59 6.04 2.51 -7.68
CA VAL A 59 6.99 1.45 -8.07
C VAL A 59 6.29 0.42 -8.97
N SER A 60 5.04 0.05 -8.67
CA SER A 60 4.27 -0.89 -9.48
C SER A 60 3.97 -0.34 -10.88
N ALA A 61 3.59 0.93 -10.99
CA ALA A 61 3.37 1.60 -12.27
C ALA A 61 4.65 1.68 -13.09
N LEU A 62 5.78 2.04 -12.46
CA LEU A 62 7.08 2.13 -13.13
C LEU A 62 7.61 0.75 -13.57
N ARG A 63 7.33 -0.32 -12.82
CA ARG A 63 7.68 -1.70 -13.21
C ARG A 63 6.82 -2.23 -14.36
N ARG A 64 5.58 -1.76 -14.50
CA ARG A 64 4.66 -2.13 -15.59
C ARG A 64 4.86 -1.31 -16.86
N ALA A 65 5.79 -0.35 -16.84
CA ALA A 65 6.05 0.51 -17.98
C ALA A 65 6.36 -0.30 -19.25
N PRO A 66 5.72 0.01 -20.40
CA PRO A 66 5.97 -0.69 -21.65
C PRO A 66 7.45 -0.66 -22.03
N ARG A 67 7.94 -1.75 -22.62
CA ARG A 67 9.28 -1.83 -23.22
C ARG A 67 9.35 -0.77 -24.34
N GLY A 68 10.07 0.32 -24.11
CA GLY A 68 10.15 1.47 -25.04
C GLY A 68 9.77 2.82 -24.43
N SER A 69 9.35 2.89 -23.16
CA SER A 69 8.96 4.14 -22.46
C SER A 69 10.10 5.11 -22.10
N GLY A 70 11.28 4.96 -22.70
CA GLY A 70 12.47 5.77 -22.42
C GLY A 70 13.27 5.28 -21.20
N PRO A 71 14.33 6.00 -20.79
CA PRO A 71 15.19 5.62 -19.67
C PRO A 71 14.47 5.88 -18.33
N VAL A 72 13.61 4.95 -17.91
CA VAL A 72 12.99 4.98 -16.58
C VAL A 72 14.03 4.53 -15.54
N PRO A 73 14.28 5.32 -14.46
CA PRO A 73 15.21 4.94 -13.42
C PRO A 73 14.72 3.69 -12.67
N SER A 74 15.66 2.89 -12.18
CA SER A 74 15.33 1.77 -11.29
C SER A 74 14.92 2.31 -9.93
N VAL A 75 13.75 1.91 -9.45
CA VAL A 75 13.13 2.42 -8.23
C VAL A 75 12.75 1.31 -7.25
N ALA A 76 12.76 1.65 -5.96
CA ALA A 76 12.35 0.76 -4.88
C ALA A 76 11.61 1.53 -3.77
N THR A 77 10.87 0.81 -2.94
CA THR A 77 10.36 1.34 -1.68
C THR A 77 11.51 1.56 -0.70
N LEU A 78 11.37 2.51 0.24
CA LEU A 78 12.37 2.70 1.30
C LEU A 78 12.42 1.55 2.31
N PHE A 79 11.33 0.79 2.43
CA PHE A 79 11.25 -0.35 3.31
C PHE A 79 11.56 -1.63 2.55
N SER A 80 12.21 -2.58 3.25
CA SER A 80 12.34 -3.95 2.76
C SER A 80 10.99 -4.65 2.84
N GLU A 81 10.66 -5.41 1.81
CA GLU A 81 9.51 -6.30 1.85
C GLU A 81 9.84 -7.46 2.81
N PRO A 82 8.98 -7.74 3.80
CA PRO A 82 9.19 -8.86 4.71
C PRO A 82 8.92 -10.20 4.00
N ASP A 83 9.54 -11.27 4.50
CA ASP A 83 9.32 -12.62 3.99
C ASP A 83 7.84 -13.01 4.02
N LEU A 84 7.43 -13.90 3.11
CA LEU A 84 6.04 -14.36 2.97
C LEU A 84 5.42 -14.86 4.28
N ARG A 85 6.23 -15.45 5.18
CA ARG A 85 5.78 -15.93 6.50
C ARG A 85 5.27 -14.83 7.45
N TYR A 86 5.56 -13.56 7.17
CA TYR A 86 5.12 -12.40 7.94
C TYR A 86 4.05 -11.59 7.20
N GLN A 87 3.70 -11.98 5.98
CA GLN A 87 2.70 -11.30 5.18
C GLN A 87 1.32 -11.89 5.49
N VAL A 88 0.33 -11.00 5.53
CA VAL A 88 -1.08 -11.33 5.72
C VAL A 88 -1.86 -10.69 4.59
N HIS A 89 -2.83 -11.42 4.07
CA HIS A 89 -3.67 -11.02 2.97
C HIS A 89 -5.13 -10.85 3.42
N SER A 90 -5.77 -9.75 3.03
CA SER A 90 -7.22 -9.57 3.21
C SER A 90 -7.84 -9.03 1.93
N VAL A 91 -9.13 -9.34 1.72
CA VAL A 91 -9.90 -8.85 0.57
C VAL A 91 -11.05 -7.99 1.06
N LEU A 92 -11.04 -6.73 0.64
CA LEU A 92 -12.13 -5.78 0.83
C LEU A 92 -13.05 -5.84 -0.39
N GLN A 93 -14.35 -5.86 -0.16
CA GLN A 93 -15.38 -5.74 -1.17
C GLN A 93 -16.08 -4.40 -1.06
N PHE A 94 -16.74 -4.02 -2.15
CA PHE A 94 -17.59 -2.84 -2.18
C PHE A 94 -16.85 -1.52 -1.92
N VAL A 95 -15.55 -1.46 -2.26
CA VAL A 95 -14.82 -0.20 -2.28
C VAL A 95 -15.40 0.65 -3.43
N PRO A 96 -15.92 1.85 -3.15
CA PRO A 96 -16.51 2.68 -4.19
C PRO A 96 -15.50 3.03 -5.27
N GLU A 97 -15.93 3.04 -6.54
CA GLU A 97 -15.04 3.29 -7.68
C GLU A 97 -14.31 4.64 -7.61
N HIS A 98 -14.93 5.66 -7.00
CA HIS A 98 -14.33 6.97 -6.83
C HIS A 98 -13.18 7.00 -5.80
N VAL A 99 -12.98 5.94 -5.02
CA VAL A 99 -11.91 5.83 -4.02
C VAL A 99 -10.63 5.37 -4.71
N ASP A 100 -9.64 6.26 -4.78
CA ASP A 100 -8.32 5.90 -5.31
C ASP A 100 -7.49 5.16 -4.25
N VAL A 101 -7.29 3.86 -4.43
CA VAL A 101 -6.52 3.04 -3.46
C VAL A 101 -5.01 3.26 -3.56
N ARG A 102 -4.54 3.97 -4.59
CA ARG A 102 -3.13 4.22 -4.84
C ARG A 102 -2.58 5.36 -4.00
N VAL A 103 -3.47 6.19 -3.43
CA VAL A 103 -3.10 7.35 -2.61
C VAL A 103 -2.98 7.01 -1.13
N CYS A 104 -2.11 7.73 -0.43
CA CYS A 104 -1.81 7.48 0.97
C CYS A 104 -3.00 7.67 1.91
N SER A 105 -3.97 8.50 1.58
CA SER A 105 -5.15 8.69 2.43
C SER A 105 -5.96 7.40 2.60
N PHE A 106 -6.10 6.61 1.53
CA PHE A 106 -6.71 5.28 1.60
C PHE A 106 -5.86 4.35 2.46
N SER A 107 -4.57 4.25 2.15
CA SER A 107 -3.65 3.35 2.85
C SER A 107 -3.55 3.65 4.36
N GLN A 108 -3.48 4.92 4.74
CA GLN A 108 -3.47 5.36 6.14
C GLN A 108 -4.76 5.01 6.88
N ARG A 109 -5.92 5.11 6.21
CA ARG A 109 -7.20 4.71 6.78
C ARG A 109 -7.22 3.22 7.06
N VAL A 110 -6.81 2.40 6.08
CA VAL A 110 -6.74 0.95 6.22
C VAL A 110 -5.73 0.53 7.29
N GLU A 111 -4.54 1.13 7.33
CA GLU A 111 -3.55 0.85 8.39
C GLU A 111 -4.09 1.14 9.78
N ARG A 112 -4.74 2.31 9.98
CA ARG A 112 -5.36 2.65 11.26
C ARG A 112 -6.45 1.65 11.63
N GLY A 113 -7.28 1.25 10.67
CA GLY A 113 -8.31 0.24 10.88
C GLY A 113 -7.72 -1.11 11.30
N LEU A 114 -6.67 -1.58 10.61
CA LEU A 114 -5.97 -2.82 10.94
C LEU A 114 -5.32 -2.74 12.33
N VAL A 115 -4.73 -1.59 12.69
CA VAL A 115 -4.18 -1.38 14.03
C VAL A 115 -5.28 -1.53 15.09
N LEU A 116 -6.42 -0.88 14.90
CA LEU A 116 -7.54 -0.95 15.84
C LEU A 116 -8.12 -2.37 15.93
N ALA A 117 -8.35 -3.03 14.80
CA ALA A 117 -8.85 -4.39 14.73
C ALA A 117 -7.94 -5.38 15.48
N TYR A 118 -6.63 -5.30 15.22
CA TYR A 118 -5.65 -6.17 15.89
C TYR A 118 -5.51 -5.84 17.38
N THR A 119 -5.58 -4.57 17.74
CA THR A 119 -5.54 -4.15 19.15
C THR A 119 -6.75 -4.67 19.91
N GLU A 120 -7.94 -4.68 19.30
CA GLU A 120 -9.14 -5.21 19.93
C GLU A 120 -9.04 -6.73 20.17
N THR A 121 -8.51 -7.49 19.22
CA THR A 121 -8.34 -8.94 19.40
C THR A 121 -7.32 -9.26 20.49
N ARG A 122 -6.20 -8.53 20.52
CA ARG A 122 -5.21 -8.59 21.61
C ARG A 122 -5.83 -8.27 22.96
N ARG A 123 -6.64 -7.20 23.04
CA ARG A 123 -7.34 -6.79 24.26
C ARG A 123 -8.28 -7.87 24.79
N ARG A 124 -9.02 -8.56 23.92
CA ARG A 124 -9.89 -9.70 24.30
C ARG A 124 -9.12 -10.86 24.92
N HIS A 125 -7.85 -11.00 24.58
CA HIS A 125 -6.94 -12.02 25.10
C HIS A 125 -6.04 -11.54 26.25
N GLN A 126 -6.27 -10.34 26.79
CA GLN A 126 -5.45 -9.72 27.84
C GLN A 126 -3.98 -9.52 27.43
N GLU A 127 -3.73 -9.41 26.12
CA GLU A 127 -2.41 -9.18 25.58
C GLU A 127 -2.19 -7.67 25.38
N ALA A 128 -1.27 -7.09 26.13
CA ALA A 128 -0.88 -5.68 25.98
C ALA A 128 0.27 -5.52 24.98
N GLY A 129 0.43 -4.33 24.43
CA GLY A 129 1.57 -3.96 23.59
C GLY A 129 1.20 -3.03 22.45
N ASN A 130 2.12 -2.12 22.14
CA ASN A 130 1.98 -1.28 20.97
C ASN A 130 2.29 -2.10 19.72
N ILE A 131 1.41 -2.00 18.74
CA ILE A 131 1.56 -2.64 17.44
C ILE A 131 1.58 -1.58 16.35
N SER A 132 2.27 -1.90 15.26
CA SER A 132 2.28 -1.11 14.05
C SER A 132 1.95 -2.01 12.87
N VAL A 133 1.16 -1.48 11.94
CA VAL A 133 0.82 -2.17 10.70
C VAL A 133 1.54 -1.48 9.56
N GLN A 134 2.06 -2.28 8.63
CA GLN A 134 2.64 -1.79 7.41
C GLN A 134 1.92 -2.43 6.22
N LEU A 135 1.28 -1.61 5.39
CA LEU A 135 0.79 -2.07 4.09
C LEU A 135 1.96 -2.30 3.14
N LEU A 136 2.01 -3.51 2.59
CA LEU A 136 3.02 -3.97 1.63
C LEU A 136 2.53 -3.78 0.21
N ASN A 137 1.27 -4.13 -0.05
CA ASN A 137 0.67 -4.00 -1.37
C ASN A 137 -0.84 -3.80 -1.32
N ILE A 138 -1.38 -3.09 -2.31
CA ILE A 138 -2.81 -2.89 -2.52
C ILE A 138 -3.10 -3.06 -3.99
N THR A 139 -3.95 -4.03 -4.32
CA THR A 139 -4.31 -4.39 -5.69
C THR A 139 -5.82 -4.31 -5.86
N THR A 140 -6.27 -3.55 -6.86
CA THR A 140 -7.67 -3.58 -7.30
C THR A 140 -7.87 -4.82 -8.17
N ALA A 141 -8.66 -5.78 -7.72
CA ALA A 141 -9.17 -6.84 -8.58
C ALA A 141 -10.32 -6.27 -9.39
N VAL A 142 -10.24 -6.37 -10.73
CA VAL A 142 -11.27 -5.84 -11.63
C VAL A 142 -12.57 -6.60 -11.40
N SER A 143 -13.56 -5.90 -10.81
CA SER A 143 -14.94 -6.34 -10.78
C SER A 143 -15.54 -6.25 -12.19
N ARG A 144 -16.41 -7.20 -12.53
CA ARG A 144 -17.16 -7.22 -13.81
C ARG A 144 -17.71 -5.82 -14.17
N PRO A 145 -17.78 -5.47 -15.47
CA PRO A 145 -18.10 -4.12 -15.97
C PRO A 145 -19.50 -3.57 -15.62
N ALA A 146 -20.26 -4.24 -14.74
CA ALA A 146 -21.61 -3.84 -14.31
C ALA A 146 -21.72 -3.47 -12.81
N ALA A 147 -20.62 -3.49 -12.05
CA ALA A 147 -20.64 -3.17 -10.62
C ALA A 147 -19.89 -1.87 -10.33
N ALA A 148 -20.57 -0.86 -9.78
CA ALA A 148 -20.01 0.41 -9.28
C ALA A 148 -19.09 0.25 -8.04
N LYS A 149 -18.59 -0.96 -7.81
CA LYS A 149 -18.01 -1.45 -6.57
C LYS A 149 -16.89 -2.45 -6.90
N VAL A 150 -15.68 -2.13 -6.46
CA VAL A 150 -14.46 -2.87 -6.80
C VAL A 150 -14.00 -3.71 -5.61
N SER A 151 -13.36 -4.85 -5.89
CA SER A 151 -12.69 -5.66 -4.86
C SER A 151 -11.23 -5.21 -4.73
N VAL A 152 -10.76 -5.03 -3.50
CA VAL A 152 -9.43 -4.53 -3.19
C VAL A 152 -8.72 -5.54 -2.30
N GLU A 153 -7.67 -6.15 -2.82
CA GLU A 153 -6.75 -6.98 -2.06
C GLU A 153 -5.73 -6.09 -1.35
N ILE A 154 -5.51 -6.37 -0.07
CA ILE A 154 -4.49 -5.71 0.74
C ILE A 154 -3.53 -6.77 1.31
N LYS A 155 -2.24 -6.52 1.14
CA LYS A 155 -1.16 -7.29 1.77
C LYS A 155 -0.49 -6.43 2.81
N PHE A 156 -0.30 -6.96 4.01
CA PHE A 156 0.24 -6.21 5.13
C PHE A 156 1.09 -7.09 6.05
N ALA A 157 1.90 -6.43 6.87
CA ALA A 157 2.63 -7.06 7.95
C ALA A 157 2.39 -6.30 9.24
N VAL A 158 2.45 -7.00 10.37
CA VAL A 158 2.28 -6.42 11.70
C VAL A 158 3.60 -6.53 12.46
N ARG A 159 3.94 -5.48 13.21
CA ARG A 159 5.08 -5.47 14.12
C ARG A 159 4.63 -5.12 15.53
N ASP A 160 5.23 -5.77 16.51
CA ASP A 160 5.16 -5.39 17.93
C ASP A 160 6.52 -4.84 18.41
N GLY A 161 6.68 -4.66 19.73
CA GLY A 161 7.94 -4.21 20.32
C GLY A 161 9.13 -5.18 20.15
N ARG A 162 8.90 -6.42 19.70
CA ARG A 162 9.93 -7.46 19.49
C ARG A 162 10.28 -7.66 18.03
N GLY A 163 9.45 -7.20 17.10
CA GLY A 163 9.73 -7.25 15.66
C GLY A 163 8.50 -7.58 14.82
N LEU A 164 8.73 -8.18 13.65
CA LEU A 164 7.66 -8.68 12.77
C LEU A 164 6.98 -9.89 13.38
N LEU A 165 5.65 -9.87 13.41
CA LEU A 165 4.81 -10.98 13.84
C LEU A 165 4.55 -11.94 12.68
N LEU A 166 4.44 -13.23 13.00
CA LEU A 166 4.12 -14.24 11.99
C LEU A 166 2.74 -13.97 11.40
N GLY A 167 2.62 -14.11 10.09
CA GLY A 167 1.35 -13.93 9.38
C GLY A 167 0.28 -14.87 9.94
N SER A 168 0.64 -16.10 10.26
CA SER A 168 -0.26 -17.08 10.90
C SER A 168 -0.79 -16.61 12.25
N GLU A 169 0.05 -16.04 13.12
CA GLU A 169 -0.36 -15.52 14.42
C GLU A 169 -1.28 -14.32 14.25
N VAL A 170 -0.97 -13.44 13.29
CA VAL A 170 -1.79 -12.27 12.98
C VAL A 170 -3.15 -12.68 12.43
N SER A 171 -3.17 -13.64 11.52
CA SER A 171 -4.37 -14.20 10.91
C SER A 171 -5.26 -14.88 11.94
N GLU A 172 -4.69 -15.68 12.84
CA GLU A 172 -5.44 -16.31 13.93
C GLU A 172 -6.11 -15.26 14.82
N HIS A 173 -5.41 -14.17 15.13
CA HIS A 173 -5.98 -13.07 15.91
C HIS A 173 -7.12 -12.36 15.18
N LEU A 174 -6.90 -11.93 13.93
CA LEU A 174 -7.89 -11.15 13.19
C LEU A 174 -9.14 -11.97 12.83
N ARG A 175 -9.01 -13.28 12.60
CA ARG A 175 -10.15 -14.18 12.34
C ARG A 175 -11.06 -14.41 13.55
N LYS A 176 -10.65 -14.00 14.75
CA LYS A 176 -11.53 -13.98 15.93
C LYS A 176 -12.57 -12.87 15.87
N LEU A 177 -12.38 -11.86 15.01
CA LEU A 177 -13.40 -10.88 14.69
C LEU A 177 -14.37 -11.47 13.67
N SER A 178 -15.66 -11.21 13.87
CA SER A 178 -16.63 -11.44 12.80
C SER A 178 -16.31 -10.55 11.58
N PRO A 179 -16.75 -10.95 10.36
CA PRO A 179 -16.62 -10.09 9.19
C PRO A 179 -17.21 -8.70 9.39
N VAL A 180 -18.28 -8.57 10.17
CA VAL A 180 -18.92 -7.29 10.49
C VAL A 180 -18.01 -6.42 11.36
N GLU A 181 -17.45 -6.97 12.44
CA GLU A 181 -16.52 -6.24 13.32
C GLU A 181 -15.25 -5.83 12.57
N PHE A 182 -14.66 -6.75 11.79
CA PHE A 182 -13.48 -6.44 10.99
C PHE A 182 -13.78 -5.32 9.99
N SER A 183 -14.90 -5.43 9.27
CA SER A 183 -15.35 -4.40 8.31
C SER A 183 -15.58 -3.04 8.97
N PHE A 184 -16.11 -3.04 10.20
CA PHE A 184 -16.31 -1.82 10.98
C PHE A 184 -14.99 -1.10 11.26
N TYR A 185 -13.94 -1.83 11.67
CA TYR A 185 -12.63 -1.22 11.91
C TYR A 185 -11.95 -0.73 10.64
N ILE A 186 -12.02 -1.51 9.54
CA ILE A 186 -11.39 -1.14 8.27
C ILE A 186 -12.12 0.00 7.56
N GLY A 187 -13.43 0.14 7.81
CA GLY A 187 -14.29 1.11 7.13
C GLY A 187 -14.72 0.65 5.73
N PHE A 188 -14.50 -0.62 5.40
CA PHE A 188 -14.93 -1.26 4.15
C PHE A 188 -15.38 -2.69 4.43
N PRO A 189 -16.43 -3.19 3.77
CA PRO A 189 -16.84 -4.59 3.86
C PRO A 189 -15.68 -5.53 3.50
N ALA A 190 -15.39 -6.51 4.34
CA ALA A 190 -14.39 -7.54 4.07
C ALA A 190 -15.06 -8.80 3.54
N LEU A 191 -14.53 -9.32 2.43
CA LEU A 191 -14.85 -10.66 1.94
C LEU A 191 -14.00 -11.71 2.65
N GLN A 192 -12.75 -11.38 2.91
CA GLN A 192 -11.77 -12.31 3.43
C GLN A 192 -10.91 -11.61 4.49
N ILE A 193 -10.80 -12.26 5.65
CA ILE A 193 -10.07 -11.74 6.80
C ILE A 193 -8.80 -12.58 6.95
N ALA A 194 -7.66 -11.95 6.69
CA ALA A 194 -6.34 -12.40 7.11
C ALA A 194 -6.05 -13.87 6.76
N GLU A 195 -5.72 -14.12 5.48
CA GLU A 195 -5.07 -15.34 4.99
C GLU A 195 -3.54 -15.25 5.02
#